data_AF-A0A1M7K8L7-F1
#
_entry.id   AF-A0A1M7K8L7-F1
#
_cell.length_a   1.000
_cell.length_b   1.000
_cell.length_c   1.000
_cell.angle_alpha   90.00
_cell.angle_beta   90.00
_cell.angle_gamma   90.00
#
_symmetry.space_group_name_H-M   'P 1'
#
loop_
_entity.id
_entity.type
_entity.pdbx_description
1 polymer ?
#
loop_
_entity_poly.entity_id
_entity_poly.type
_entity_poly.pdbx_seq_one_letter_code
_entity_poly.pdbx_strand_id
1 'polypeptide(L)'
;MSDIEFQMKNLVNSIKQSNEYNQYQRLYGEIGENEKLLTRLNEFRMRSFQIQLDQEENSIGICKSLREEFKDILMLPSVQEFLIAEQRVNTTLRDINHYIWDNIEMNVDFI
;
A
#
# COMPACT_ATOMS: atom_id res chain seq x y z
N MET A 1 21.86 10.29 18.33
CA MET A 1 21.00 9.32 17.64
C MET A 1 21.21 7.99 18.32
N SER A 2 20.15 7.28 18.67
CA SER A 2 20.27 5.92 19.20
C SER A 2 20.66 4.96 18.07
N ASP A 3 21.29 3.83 18.41
CA ASP A 3 21.63 2.80 17.41
C ASP A 3 20.39 2.28 16.67
N ILE A 4 19.24 2.23 17.36
CA ILE A 4 17.94 1.87 16.78
C ILE A 4 17.52 2.88 15.71
N GLU A 5 17.64 4.19 15.97
CA GLU A 5 17.34 5.23 14.97
C GLU A 5 18.22 5.12 13.73
N PHE A 6 19.50 4.74 13.91
CA PHE A 6 20.41 4.51 12.80
C PHE A 6 19.99 3.30 11.96
N GLN A 7 19.68 2.17 12.58
CA GLN A 7 19.23 0.97 11.87
C GLN A 7 17.87 1.17 11.19
N MET A 8 16.96 1.91 11.82
CA MET A 8 15.68 2.27 11.20
C MET A 8 15.88 3.10 9.92
N LYS A 9 16.83 4.06 9.93
CA LYS A 9 17.17 4.82 8.72
C LYS A 9 17.78 3.92 7.63
N ASN A 10 18.63 2.97 8.00
CA ASN A 10 19.21 2.02 7.05
C ASN A 10 18.14 1.12 6.42
N LEU A 11 17.18 0.64 7.22
CA LEU A 11 16.05 -0.15 6.74
C LEU A 11 15.20 0.66 5.75
N VAL A 12 14.85 1.91 6.09
CA VAL A 12 14.12 2.80 5.19
C VAL A 12 14.87 3.04 3.89
N ASN A 13 16.19 3.26 3.95
CA ASN A 13 17.01 3.44 2.74
C ASN A 13 17.05 2.17 1.88
N SER A 14 17.13 1.00 2.51
CA SER A 14 17.09 -0.29 1.80
C SER A 14 15.76 -0.52 1.11
N ILE A 15 14.64 -0.19 1.76
CA ILE A 15 13.31 -0.23 1.15
C ILE A 15 13.24 0.74 -0.03
N LYS A 16 13.74 1.98 0.12
CA LYS A 16 13.76 2.96 -0.98
C LYS A 16 14.59 2.53 -2.18
N GLN A 17 15.63 1.73 -1.96
CA GLN A 17 16.48 1.18 -3.01
C GLN A 17 15.94 -0.13 -3.61
N SER A 18 14.91 -0.73 -3.01
CA SER A 18 14.27 -1.94 -3.52
C SER A 18 13.64 -1.73 -4.89
N ASN A 19 13.59 -2.81 -5.67
CA ASN A 19 13.00 -2.77 -7.01
C ASN A 19 11.49 -2.48 -6.93
N GLU A 20 10.83 -3.00 -5.89
CA GLU A 20 9.41 -2.84 -5.62
C GLU A 20 9.06 -1.37 -5.38
N TYR A 21 9.84 -0.68 -4.54
CA TYR A 21 9.61 0.73 -4.25
C TYR A 21 9.93 1.63 -5.45
N ASN A 22 11.03 1.35 -6.16
CA ASN A 22 11.40 2.09 -7.36
C ASN A 22 10.36 1.92 -8.48
N GLN A 23 9.85 0.71 -8.68
CA GLN A 23 8.79 0.43 -9.64
C GLN A 23 7.50 1.16 -9.27
N TYR A 24 7.11 1.14 -8.00
CA TYR A 24 5.95 1.90 -7.51
C TYR A 24 6.10 3.40 -7.78
N GLN A 25 7.24 4.00 -7.43
CA GLN A 25 7.50 5.43 -7.62
C GLN A 25 7.45 5.82 -9.11
N ARG A 26 8.04 5.00 -9.97
CA ARG A 26 8.03 5.22 -11.41
C ARG A 26 6.60 5.19 -11.99
N LEU A 27 5.85 4.13 -11.69
CA LEU A 27 4.48 3.97 -12.18
C LEU A 27 3.55 5.06 -11.64
N TYR A 28 3.76 5.51 -10.40
CA TYR A 28 3.04 6.64 -9.83
C TYR A 28 3.33 7.94 -10.59
N GLY A 29 4.60 8.19 -10.95
CA GLY A 29 5.00 9.32 -11.78
C GLY A 29 4.35 9.30 -13.15
N GLU A 30 4.36 8.14 -13.82
CA GLU A 30 3.75 7.94 -15.14
C GLU A 30 2.22 8.16 -15.11
N ILE A 31 1.52 7.69 -14.07
CA ILE A 31 0.09 7.98 -13.88
C ILE A 31 -0.15 9.46 -13.60
N GLY A 32 0.78 10.11 -12.88
CA GLY A 32 0.71 11.52 -12.53
C GLY A 32 0.79 12.48 -13.71
N GLU A 33 1.28 12.04 -14.87
CA GLU A 33 1.24 12.83 -16.11
C GLU A 33 -0.21 13.07 -16.59
N ASN A 34 -1.16 12.23 -16.17
CA ASN A 34 -2.58 12.40 -16.44
C ASN A 34 -3.35 12.71 -15.15
N GLU A 35 -3.53 14.00 -14.88
CA GLU A 35 -4.20 14.52 -13.68
C GLU A 35 -5.61 13.94 -13.46
N LYS A 36 -6.38 13.73 -14.55
CA LYS A 36 -7.73 13.16 -14.47
C LYS A 36 -7.69 11.69 -14.04
N LEU A 37 -6.75 10.93 -14.58
CA LEU A 37 -6.55 9.52 -14.23
C LEU A 37 -6.09 9.40 -12.77
N LEU A 38 -5.11 10.21 -12.37
CA LEU A 38 -4.60 10.23 -11.00
C LEU A 38 -5.70 10.58 -9.99
N THR A 39 -6.54 11.58 -10.30
CA THR A 39 -7.66 11.98 -9.43
C THR A 39 -8.63 10.82 -9.22
N ARG A 40 -9.08 10.18 -10.31
CA ARG A 40 -10.02 9.06 -10.25
C ARG A 40 -9.42 7.82 -9.56
N LEU A 41 -8.14 7.56 -9.77
CA LEU A 41 -7.42 6.49 -9.08
C LEU A 41 -7.29 6.75 -7.57
N ASN A 42 -7.01 8.00 -7.17
CA ASN A 42 -6.92 8.37 -5.77
C ASN A 42 -8.29 8.30 -5.07
N GLU A 43 -9.38 8.62 -5.76
CA GLU A 43 -10.74 8.40 -5.25
C GLU A 43 -10.99 6.91 -4.97
N PHE A 44 -10.61 6.03 -5.89
CA PHE A 44 -10.69 4.58 -5.69
C PHE A 44 -9.86 4.12 -4.48
N ARG A 45 -8.62 4.60 -4.36
CA ARG A 45 -7.71 4.26 -3.23
C ARG A 45 -8.28 4.72 -1.90
N MET A 46 -8.78 5.96 -1.82
CA MET A 46 -9.37 6.53 -0.61
C MET A 46 -10.61 5.73 -0.16
N ARG A 47 -11.54 5.44 -1.08
CA ARG A 47 -12.74 4.65 -0.78
C ARG A 47 -12.38 3.21 -0.38
N SER A 48 -11.42 2.59 -1.08
CA SER A 48 -10.94 1.25 -0.73
C SER A 48 -10.35 1.20 0.67
N PHE A 49 -9.63 2.26 1.08
CA PHE A 49 -9.05 2.37 2.41
C PHE A 49 -10.13 2.56 3.50
N GLN A 50 -11.14 3.39 3.26
CA GLN A 50 -12.27 3.57 4.19
C GLN A 50 -13.00 2.25 4.45
N ILE A 51 -13.31 1.48 3.39
CA ILE A 51 -13.96 0.17 3.52
C ILE A 51 -13.13 -0.81 4.38
N GLN A 52 -11.80 -0.76 4.26
CA GLN A 52 -10.91 -1.60 5.07
C GLN A 52 -10.88 -1.18 6.54
N LEU A 53 -10.99 0.12 6.83
CA LEU A 53 -11.00 0.65 8.20
C LEU A 53 -12.32 0.35 8.93
N ASP A 54 -13.44 0.50 8.23
CA ASP A 54 -14.77 0.38 8.86
C ASP A 54 -15.13 -1.07 9.24
N GLN A 55 -14.35 -2.07 8.79
CA GLN A 55 -14.50 -3.51 9.09
C GLN A 55 -15.95 -4.03 9.01
N GLU A 56 -16.77 -3.47 8.11
CA GLU A 56 -18.17 -3.86 7.99
C GLU A 56 -18.30 -5.33 7.58
N GLU A 57 -19.34 -6.01 8.09
CA GLU A 57 -19.66 -7.42 7.80
C GLU A 57 -19.77 -7.72 6.28
N ASN A 58 -20.06 -6.69 5.46
CA ASN A 58 -20.17 -6.81 4.00
C ASN A 58 -19.06 -6.08 3.22
N SER A 59 -17.91 -5.84 3.84
CA SER A 59 -16.73 -5.18 3.22
C SER A 59 -16.32 -5.80 1.88
N ILE A 60 -16.46 -7.12 1.71
CA ILE A 60 -16.17 -7.84 0.46
C ILE A 60 -17.13 -7.42 -0.66
N GLY A 61 -18.44 -7.34 -0.37
CA GLY A 61 -19.46 -6.93 -1.34
C GLY A 61 -19.28 -5.48 -1.77
N ILE A 62 -18.99 -4.60 -0.81
CA ILE A 62 -18.76 -3.18 -1.06
C ILE A 62 -17.49 -2.97 -1.90
N CYS A 63 -16.40 -3.68 -1.59
CA CYS A 63 -15.19 -3.67 -2.42
C CYS A 63 -15.45 -4.14 -3.86
N LYS A 64 -16.29 -5.14 -4.05
CA LYS A 64 -16.63 -5.63 -5.40
C LYS A 64 -17.42 -4.59 -6.18
N SER A 65 -18.42 -3.95 -5.56
CA SER A 65 -19.17 -2.86 -6.17
C SER A 65 -18.27 -1.68 -6.54
N LEU A 66 -17.34 -1.32 -5.66
CA LEU A 66 -16.35 -0.26 -5.91
C LEU A 66 -15.45 -0.62 -7.11
N ARG A 67 -15.01 -1.88 -7.23
CA ARG A 67 -14.22 -2.32 -8.39
C ARG A 67 -15.00 -2.26 -9.70
N GLU A 68 -16.30 -2.53 -9.70
CA GLU A 68 -17.12 -2.37 -10.90
C GLU A 68 -17.36 -0.89 -11.25
N GLU A 69 -17.54 -0.01 -10.25
CA GLU A 69 -17.70 1.45 -10.46
C GLU A 69 -16.46 2.06 -11.14
N PHE A 70 -15.27 1.64 -10.73
CA PHE A 70 -13.99 2.13 -11.25
C PHE A 70 -13.37 1.23 -12.34
N LYS A 71 -14.16 0.30 -12.90
CA LYS A 71 -13.67 -0.68 -13.89
C LYS A 71 -13.04 -0.03 -15.12
N ASP A 72 -13.53 1.14 -15.51
CA ASP A 72 -13.01 1.92 -16.63
C ASP A 72 -11.52 2.27 -16.46
N ILE A 73 -11.11 2.64 -15.24
CA ILE A 73 -9.69 2.91 -14.94
C ILE A 73 -8.93 1.64 -14.55
N LEU A 74 -9.58 0.69 -13.87
CA LEU A 74 -8.94 -0.54 -13.40
C LEU A 74 -8.61 -1.53 -14.53
N MET A 75 -9.21 -1.36 -15.70
CA MET A 75 -8.89 -2.13 -16.90
C MET A 75 -7.68 -1.58 -17.67
N LEU A 76 -7.20 -0.37 -17.32
CA LEU A 76 -6.02 0.21 -17.96
C LEU A 76 -4.75 -0.54 -17.50
N PRO A 77 -3.89 -1.02 -18.42
CA PRO A 77 -2.68 -1.75 -18.06
C PRO A 77 -1.76 -0.97 -17.11
N SER A 78 -1.59 0.33 -17.34
CA SER A 78 -0.77 1.21 -16.49
C SER A 78 -1.28 1.27 -15.04
N VAL A 79 -2.61 1.32 -14.87
CA VAL A 79 -3.24 1.33 -13.54
C VAL A 79 -3.11 -0.03 -12.87
N GLN A 80 -3.30 -1.13 -13.61
CA GLN A 80 -3.12 -2.47 -13.07
C GLN A 80 -1.68 -2.72 -12.61
N GLU A 81 -0.69 -2.35 -13.43
CA GLU A 81 0.71 -2.46 -13.07
C GLU A 81 1.04 -1.64 -11.82
N PHE A 82 0.51 -0.41 -11.73
CA PHE A 82 0.67 0.42 -10.54
C PHE A 82 0.07 -0.22 -9.29
N LEU A 83 -1.17 -0.72 -9.35
CA LEU A 83 -1.84 -1.34 -8.21
C LEU A 83 -1.13 -2.61 -7.74
N ILE A 84 -0.57 -3.40 -8.68
CA ILE A 84 0.26 -4.56 -8.35
C ILE A 84 1.54 -4.12 -7.63
N ALA A 85 2.22 -3.08 -8.12
CA ALA A 85 3.41 -2.54 -7.48
C ALA A 85 3.11 -1.98 -6.09
N GLU A 86 2.00 -1.25 -5.93
CA GLU A 86 1.51 -0.76 -4.63
C GLU A 86 1.24 -1.91 -3.65
N GLN A 87 0.55 -2.96 -4.10
CA GLN A 87 0.28 -4.13 -3.27
C GLN A 87 1.57 -4.82 -2.81
N ARG A 88 2.58 -4.93 -3.68
CA ARG A 88 3.90 -5.49 -3.31
C ARG A 88 4.56 -4.67 -2.22
N VAL A 89 4.65 -3.34 -2.38
CA VAL A 89 5.23 -2.46 -1.35
C VAL A 89 4.48 -2.58 -0.02
N ASN A 90 3.15 -2.58 -0.05
CA ASN A 90 2.33 -2.74 1.15
C ASN A 90 2.54 -4.10 1.84
N THR A 91 2.73 -5.16 1.06
CA THR A 91 3.03 -6.51 1.59
C THR A 91 4.42 -6.53 2.24
N THR A 92 5.44 -6.00 1.57
CA THR A 92 6.80 -5.89 2.13
C THR A 92 6.81 -5.12 3.45
N LEU A 93 6.11 -3.99 3.53
CA LEU A 93 6.02 -3.20 4.76
C LEU A 93 5.29 -3.96 5.89
N ARG A 94 4.24 -4.71 5.54
CA ARG A 94 3.52 -5.54 6.49
C ARG A 94 4.40 -6.66 7.03
N ASP A 95 5.15 -7.34 6.17
CA ASP A 95 6.04 -8.44 6.55
C ASP A 95 7.17 -7.93 7.46
N ILE A 96 7.72 -6.75 7.18
CA ILE A 96 8.71 -6.09 8.05
C ILE A 96 8.11 -5.78 9.42
N ASN A 97 6.91 -5.21 9.46
CA ASN A 97 6.24 -4.91 10.73
C ASN A 97 5.94 -6.18 11.53
N HIS A 98 5.43 -7.24 10.89
CA HIS A 98 5.21 -8.53 11.54
C HIS A 98 6.51 -9.12 12.07
N TYR A 99 7.59 -9.10 11.28
CA TYR A 99 8.89 -9.56 11.73
C TYR A 99 9.37 -8.82 12.98
N ILE A 100 9.18 -7.49 13.04
CA ILE A 100 9.53 -6.70 14.23
C ILE A 100 8.68 -7.13 15.43
N TRP A 101 7.36 -7.25 15.27
CA TRP A 101 6.47 -7.66 16.36
C TRP A 101 6.75 -9.07 16.87
N ASP A 102 7.00 -10.02 15.97
CA ASP A 102 7.23 -11.44 16.31
C ASP A 102 8.58 -11.67 17.00
N ASN A 103 9.56 -10.78 16.77
CA ASN A 103 10.91 -10.92 17.31
C ASN A 103 11.19 -9.99 18.50
N ILE A 104 10.26 -9.12 18.87
CA ILE A 104 10.35 -8.33 20.10
C ILE A 104 9.52 -9.03 21.17
N GLU A 105 10.21 -9.61 22.15
CA GLU A 105 9.55 -10.15 23.34
C GLU A 105 8.99 -8.99 24.19
N MET A 106 7.72 -8.69 24.00
CA MET A 106 6.95 -7.86 24.90
C MET A 106 6.08 -8.75 25.77
N ASN A 107 6.12 -8.56 27.09
CA ASN A 107 5.10 -9.15 27.94
C ASN A 107 3.80 -8.40 27.67
N VAL A 108 2.88 -9.01 26.93
CA VAL A 108 1.57 -8.45 26.56
C VAL A 108 0.43 -9.16 27.29
N ASP A 109 0.74 -9.87 28.38
CA ASP A 109 -0.22 -10.69 29.15
C ASP A 109 -1.36 -9.88 29.81
N PHE A 110 -1.29 -8.54 29.75
CA PHE A 110 -2.24 -7.61 30.37
C PHE A 110 -3.25 -6.99 29.39
N ILE A 111 -3.22 -7.36 28.11
CA ILE A 111 -4.19 -6.93 27.06
C ILE A 111 -5.20 -8.04 26.82
#